data_AF-A0A1G0VET9-F1
#
_entry.id   AF-A0A1G0VET9-F1
#
_cell.length_a   1.000
_cell.length_b   1.000
_cell.length_c   1.000
_cell.angle_alpha   90.00
_cell.angle_beta   90.00
_cell.angle_gamma   90.00
#
_symmetry.space_group_name_H-M   'P 1'
#
loop_
_entity.id
_entity.type
_entity.pdbx_description
1 polymer ?
#
loop_
_entity_poly.entity_id
_entity_poly.type
_entity_poly.pdbx_seq_one_letter_code
_entity_poly.pdbx_strand_id
1 'polypeptide(L)' 'MSSFSCPHIDATSFCSRLNVDCIPGRKGCVLSRKVSFAIPANKRKLSDEHEKVNDPFKEYRRKKK' A
#
# COMPACT_ATOMS: atom_id res chain seq x y z
N MET A 1 -21.21 -2.89 -18.40
CA MET A 1 -19.93 -3.06 -17.66
C MET A 1 -20.24 -2.93 -16.18
N SER A 2 -20.07 -3.97 -15.36
CA SER A 2 -20.35 -3.88 -13.93
C SER A 2 -19.22 -3.13 -13.22
N SER A 3 -19.51 -1.98 -12.64
CA SER A 3 -18.57 -1.26 -11.77
C SER A 3 -18.36 -2.09 -10.51
N PHE A 4 -17.13 -2.58 -10.28
CA PHE A 4 -16.79 -3.26 -9.03
C PHE A 4 -16.59 -2.21 -7.94
N SER A 5 -17.44 -2.24 -6.89
CA SER A 5 -17.26 -1.44 -5.68
C SER A 5 -16.77 -2.33 -4.54
N CYS A 6 -15.68 -1.92 -3.88
CA CYS A 6 -15.15 -2.64 -2.73
C CYS A 6 -15.89 -2.18 -1.46
N PRO A 7 -16.49 -3.07 -0.65
CA PRO A 7 -17.16 -2.67 0.59
C PRO A 7 -16.20 -2.24 1.71
N HIS A 8 -14.89 -2.41 1.51
CA HIS A 8 -13.85 -2.12 2.50
C HIS A 8 -12.99 -0.91 2.13
N ILE A 9 -13.38 -0.13 1.12
CA ILE A 9 -12.66 1.10 0.75
C ILE A 9 -13.32 2.30 1.43
N ASP A 10 -12.52 3.09 2.14
CA ASP A 10 -12.96 4.36 2.72
C ASP A 10 -12.79 5.51 1.72
N ALA A 11 -13.45 6.65 1.99
CA ALA A 11 -13.38 7.84 1.14
C ALA A 11 -11.95 8.38 0.93
N THR A 12 -11.04 8.09 1.86
CA THR A 12 -9.64 8.51 1.83
C THR A 12 -8.71 7.49 1.15
N SER A 13 -9.25 6.54 0.38
CA SER A 13 -8.49 5.44 -0.25
C SER A 13 -7.76 4.52 0.75
N PHE A 14 -8.30 4.42 1.95
CA PHE A 14 -7.84 3.50 3.00
C PHE A 14 -8.65 2.19 2.95
N CYS A 15 -8.04 1.08 3.36
CA CYS A 15 -8.72 -0.22 3.45
C CYS A 15 -9.04 -0.56 4.90
N SER A 16 -10.30 -0.39 5.30
CA SER A 16 -10.78 -0.67 6.66
C SER A 16 -10.59 -2.12 7.12
N ARG A 17 -10.52 -3.08 6.18
CA ARG A 17 -10.27 -4.49 6.48
C ARG A 17 -8.82 -4.80 6.85
N LEU A 18 -7.88 -4.09 6.22
CA LEU A 18 -6.44 -4.34 6.39
C LEU A 18 -5.78 -3.26 7.26
N ASN A 19 -6.50 -2.19 7.60
CA ASN A 19 -6.01 -1.01 8.31
C ASN A 19 -4.72 -0.43 7.69
N VAL A 20 -4.70 -0.35 6.36
CA VAL A 20 -3.58 0.15 5.56
C VAL A 20 -4.12 0.83 4.30
N ASP A 21 -3.27 1.59 3.62
CA ASP A 21 -3.63 2.19 2.35
C ASP A 21 -4.09 1.15 1.32
N CYS A 22 -5.16 1.49 0.60
CA CYS A 22 -5.81 0.57 -0.31
C CYS A 22 -4.95 0.36 -1.57
N ILE A 23 -4.30 -0.80 -1.66
CA ILE A 23 -3.62 -1.25 -2.89
C ILE A 23 -4.44 -2.39 -3.53
N PRO A 24 -5.05 -2.15 -4.70
CA PRO A 24 -5.75 -3.19 -5.45
C PRO A 24 -4.81 -4.35 -5.80
N GLY A 25 -5.24 -5.58 -5.47
CA GLY A 25 -4.48 -6.80 -5.73
C GLY A 25 -3.44 -7.16 -4.66
N ARG A 26 -3.34 -6.41 -3.55
CA ARG A 26 -2.49 -6.78 -2.39
C ARG A 26 -2.97 -8.11 -1.78
N LYS A 27 -2.07 -8.86 -1.14
CA LYS A 27 -2.43 -10.02 -0.31
C LYS A 27 -3.50 -9.61 0.71
N GLY A 28 -4.66 -10.29 0.70
CA GLY A 28 -5.81 -9.95 1.53
C GLY A 28 -6.87 -9.06 0.85
N CYS A 29 -6.59 -8.51 -0.34
CA CYS A 29 -7.56 -7.77 -1.14
C CYS A 29 -8.56 -8.72 -1.83
N VAL A 30 -9.84 -8.35 -1.84
CA VAL A 30 -10.94 -9.10 -2.50
C VAL A 30 -10.68 -9.28 -4.01
N LEU A 31 -9.91 -8.37 -4.62
CA LEU A 31 -9.57 -8.38 -6.04
C LEU A 31 -8.39 -9.28 -6.41
N SER A 32 -7.58 -9.72 -5.44
CA SER A 32 -6.31 -10.42 -5.69
C SER A 32 -6.42 -11.68 -6.53
N ARG A 33 -7.58 -12.34 -6.53
CA ARG A 33 -7.86 -13.55 -7.32
C ARG A 33 -8.89 -13.35 -8.44
N LYS A 34 -9.51 -12.18 -8.51
CA LYS A 34 -10.60 -11.88 -9.46
C LYS A 34 -10.13 -11.04 -10.65
N VAL A 35 -9.07 -10.25 -10.46
CA VAL A 35 -8.61 -9.30 -11.46
C VAL A 35 -7.09 -9.39 -11.57
N SER A 36 -6.60 -9.61 -12.79
CA SER A 36 -5.19 -9.48 -13.12
C SER A 36 -4.86 -8.01 -13.34
N PHE A 37 -3.87 -7.53 -12.62
CA PHE A 37 -3.38 -6.17 -12.74
C PHE A 37 -2.10 -6.14 -13.57
N ALA A 38 -1.98 -5.16 -14.48
CA ALA A 38 -0.77 -4.99 -15.29
C ALA A 38 0.50 -4.74 -14.45
N ILE A 39 0.35 -4.07 -13.30
CA ILE A 39 1.43 -3.84 -12.33
C ILE A 39 1.10 -4.63 -11.06
N PRO A 40 2.01 -5.47 -10.54
CA PRO A 40 1.77 -6.22 -9.32
C PRO A 40 1.67 -5.28 -8.11
N ALA A 41 0.79 -5.62 -7.17
CA ALA A 41 0.51 -4.79 -5.99
C ALA A 41 1.76 -4.43 -5.16
N ASN A 42 2.74 -5.33 -5.07
CA ASN A 42 4.00 -5.09 -4.34
C ASN A 42 4.84 -3.95 -4.92
N LYS A 43 4.64 -3.59 -6.19
CA LYS A 43 5.34 -2.48 -6.85
C LYS A 43 4.57 -1.16 -6.81
N ARG A 44 3.29 -1.18 -6.41
CA ARG A 44 2.42 0.01 -6.32
C ARG A 44 2.54 0.69 -4.96
N LYS A 45 3.76 1.01 -4.55
CA LYS A 45 4.02 1.64 -3.25
C LYS A 45 3.25 2.96 -3.19
N LEU A 46 2.26 3.04 -2.28
CA LEU A 46 1.73 4.32 -1.84
C LEU A 46 2.82 4.94 -0.96
N SER A 47 3.11 6.19 -1.27
CA SER A 47 4.33 6.89 -0.94
C SER A 47 4.41 7.28 0.53
N ASP A 48 4.86 6.37 1.41
CA ASP A 48 5.28 6.73 2.78
C ASP A 48 6.40 5.81 3.34
N GLU A 49 6.51 4.57 2.85
CA GLU A 49 7.45 3.59 3.43
C GLU A 49 8.80 3.50 2.69
N HIS A 50 8.99 4.26 1.61
CA HIS A 50 10.24 4.23 0.82
C HIS A 50 11.34 5.18 1.32
N GLU A 51 11.02 6.12 2.21
CA GLU A 51 12.04 7.03 2.75
C GLU A 51 12.85 6.41 3.90
N LYS A 52 12.30 5.42 4.62
CA LYS A 52 12.98 4.87 5.82
C LYS A 52 14.15 3.94 5.52
N VAL A 53 14.27 3.42 4.30
CA VAL A 53 15.32 2.46 3.91
C VAL A 53 16.57 3.16 3.36
N ASN A 54 16.45 4.38 2.85
CA ASN A 54 17.56 5.18 2.31
C ASN A 54 17.68 6.53 3.03
N ASP A 55 17.70 6.54 4.36
CA ASP A 55 18.17 7.71 5.10
C ASP A 55 19.67 7.56 5.38
N PRO A 56 20.58 8.05 4.50
CA PRO A 56 22.03 7.94 4.70
C PRO A 56 22.52 8.63 5.99
N PHE A 57 21.68 9.46 6.62
CA PHE A 57 21.99 10.17 7.87
C PHE A 57 21.46 9.51 9.14
N LYS A 58 20.85 8.32 9.05
CA LYS A 58 20.26 7.62 10.20
C LYS A 58 21.30 7.25 11.24
N GLU A 59 22.48 6.86 10.76
CA GLU A 59 23.62 6.54 11.61
C GLU A 59 24.22 7.80 12.26
N TYR A 60 24.26 8.92 11.51
CA TYR A 60 24.77 10.20 12.00
C TYR A 60 23.94 10.75 13.17
N ARG A 61 22.60 10.64 13.08
CA ARG A 61 21.68 11.03 14.16
C ARG A 61 21.79 10.15 15.40
N ARG A 62 22.12 8.86 15.25
CA ARG A 62 22.31 7.94 16.39
C ARG A 62 23.57 8.25 17.21
N LYS A 63 24.66 8.69 16.56
CA LYS A 63 25.94 8.99 17.22
C LYS A 63 25.96 10.30 18.02
N LYS A 64 24.98 11.19 17.81
CA LYS A 64 24.91 12.52 18.46
C LYS A 64 24.03 12.53 19.72
N LYS A 65 23.45 11.39 20.12
CA LYS A 65 22.56 11.24 21.27
C LYS A 65 23.26 10.43 22.34
#